data_AF-A0A239P5K5-F1
#
_entry.id   AF-A0A239P5K5-F1
#
_cell.length_a   1.000
_cell.length_b   1.000
_cell.length_c   1.000
_cell.angle_alpha   90.00
_cell.angle_beta   90.00
_cell.angle_gamma   90.00
#
_symmetry.space_group_name_H-M   'P 1'
#
loop_
_entity.id
_entity.type
_entity.pdbx_description
1 polymer ?
#
loop_
_entity_poly.entity_id
_entity_poly.type
_entity_poly.pdbx_seq_one_letter_code
_entity_poly.pdbx_strand_id
1 'polypeptide(L)'
;MANIKGSDIHKVVVACDAGMGSSVMLASQLRRQLKKHQVTVEHTPVNSIPADADVVVCHAGLVARARGSAPDTVIVPVQVFIGDPAVTRLVKAVESGGELDG
;
A
#
# COMPACT_ATOMS: atom_id res chain seq x y z
N MET A 1 3.88 -4.60 15.60
CA MET A 1 4.26 -3.68 14.51
C MET A 1 4.78 -4.58 13.41
N ALA A 2 4.13 -4.57 12.26
CA ALA A 2 4.56 -5.39 11.14
C ALA A 2 5.67 -4.61 10.40
N ASN A 3 6.75 -5.28 10.05
CA ASN A 3 7.85 -4.72 9.27
C ASN A 3 8.13 -5.67 8.10
N ILE A 4 8.42 -5.08 6.94
CA ILE A 4 8.82 -5.83 5.74
C ILE A 4 9.99 -5.14 5.07
N LYS A 5 10.94 -5.93 4.55
CA LYS A 5 12.01 -5.39 3.71
C LYS A 5 11.47 -5.07 2.33
N GLY A 6 11.91 -3.94 1.78
CA GLY A 6 11.49 -3.49 0.45
C GLY A 6 11.80 -4.49 -0.67
N SER A 7 12.83 -5.34 -0.49
CA SER A 7 13.16 -6.42 -1.41
C SER A 7 12.12 -7.53 -1.47
N ASP A 8 11.35 -7.69 -0.40
CA ASP A 8 10.40 -8.79 -0.21
C ASP A 8 8.97 -8.35 -0.55
N ILE A 9 8.78 -7.08 -0.93
CA ILE A 9 7.50 -6.54 -1.37
C ILE A 9 7.26 -6.93 -2.82
N HIS A 10 6.29 -7.80 -3.05
CA HIS A 10 5.87 -8.24 -4.38
C HIS A 10 4.45 -7.77 -4.72
N LYS A 11 3.60 -7.50 -3.71
CA LYS A 11 2.21 -7.05 -3.89
C LYS A 11 1.86 -5.88 -2.98
N VAL A 12 1.49 -4.75 -3.59
CA VAL A 12 0.98 -3.55 -2.91
C VAL A 12 -0.50 -3.37 -3.22
N VAL A 13 -1.34 -3.28 -2.19
CA VAL A 13 -2.78 -3.08 -2.32
C VAL A 13 -3.18 -1.70 -1.84
N VAL A 14 -3.79 -0.90 -2.72
CA VAL A 14 -4.36 0.41 -2.37
C VAL A 14 -5.82 0.23 -1.97
N ALA A 15 -6.10 0.33 -0.67
CA ALA A 15 -7.42 0.15 -0.10
C ALA A 15 -8.15 1.49 0.11
N CYS A 16 -9.39 1.60 -0.37
CA CYS A 16 -10.28 2.74 -0.13
C CYS A 16 -11.70 2.30 0.20
N ASP A 17 -12.56 3.23 0.62
CA ASP A 17 -13.92 2.90 1.11
C ASP A 17 -14.82 2.34 -0.01
N ALA A 18 -14.80 2.93 -1.20
CA ALA A 18 -15.70 2.56 -2.31
C ALA A 18 -15.06 1.69 -3.41
N GLY A 19 -13.75 1.46 -3.39
CA GLY A 19 -13.02 0.79 -4.48
C GLY A 19 -12.96 1.58 -5.80
N MET A 20 -13.65 2.72 -5.91
CA MET A 20 -13.76 3.59 -7.10
C MET A 20 -13.36 5.02 -6.72
N GLY A 21 -12.33 5.60 -7.38
CA GLY A 21 -11.89 6.98 -7.14
C GLY A 21 -10.37 7.13 -6.93
N SER A 22 -9.98 7.82 -5.85
CA SER A 22 -8.58 8.18 -5.54
C SER A 22 -7.61 7.00 -5.43
N SER A 23 -8.12 5.80 -5.11
CA SER A 23 -7.35 4.56 -5.11
C SER A 23 -6.83 4.18 -6.49
N VAL A 24 -7.59 4.44 -7.56
CA VAL A 24 -7.18 4.13 -8.94
C VAL A 24 -6.03 5.03 -9.36
N MET A 25 -6.08 6.31 -8.98
CA MET A 25 -5.02 7.28 -9.29
C MET A 25 -3.71 6.90 -8.59
N LEU A 26 -3.76 6.67 -7.27
CA LEU A 26 -2.57 6.26 -6.51
C LEU A 26 -2.03 4.90 -6.98
N ALA A 27 -2.91 3.91 -7.21
CA ALA A 27 -2.49 2.62 -7.74
C ALA A 27 -1.82 2.76 -9.12
N SER A 28 -2.35 3.60 -10.01
CA SER A 28 -1.75 3.84 -11.33
C SER A 28 -0.37 4.51 -11.23
N GLN A 29 -0.21 5.46 -10.30
CA GLN A 29 1.08 6.09 -10.03
C GLN A 29 2.09 5.08 -9.48
N LEU A 30 1.71 4.29 -8.48
CA LEU A 30 2.54 3.25 -7.89
C LEU A 30 2.92 2.18 -8.92
N ARG A 31 1.98 1.73 -9.76
CA ARG A 31 2.25 0.83 -10.90
C ARG A 31 3.35 1.37 -11.79
N ARG A 32 3.31 2.66 -12.12
CA ARG A 32 4.30 3.29 -13.00
C ARG A 32 5.67 3.39 -12.33
N GLN A 33 5.72 3.74 -11.05
CA GLN A 33 6.97 3.89 -10.29
C GLN A 33 7.64 2.52 -10.03
N LEU A 34 6.85 1.54 -9.61
CA LEU A 34 7.35 0.22 -9.21
C LEU A 34 7.47 -0.78 -10.37
N LYS A 35 7.14 -0.37 -11.62
CA LYS A 35 7.19 -1.24 -12.81
C LYS A 35 8.53 -1.96 -13.00
N LYS A 36 9.64 -1.31 -12.62
CA LYS A 36 11.00 -1.87 -12.74
C LYS A 36 11.32 -2.94 -11.69
N HIS A 37 10.56 -2.99 -10.61
CA HIS A 37 10.79 -3.87 -9.46
C HIS A 37 9.88 -5.11 -9.47
N GLN A 38 9.11 -5.32 -10.56
CA GLN A 38 8.17 -6.45 -10.71
C GLN A 38 7.13 -6.53 -9.58
N VAL A 39 6.79 -5.39 -8.97
CA VAL A 39 5.77 -5.31 -7.93
C VAL A 39 4.38 -5.21 -8.56
N THR A 40 3.50 -6.13 -8.16
CA THR A 40 2.09 -6.09 -8.49
C THR A 40 1.42 -5.03 -7.64
N VAL A 41 0.70 -4.12 -8.27
CA VAL A 41 -0.05 -3.08 -7.56
C VAL A 41 -1.52 -3.21 -7.94
N GLU A 42 -2.39 -3.31 -6.95
CA GLU A 42 -3.83 -3.45 -7.12
C GLU A 42 -4.59 -2.46 -6.25
N HIS A 43 -5.88 -2.28 -6.50
CA HIS A 43 -6.75 -1.52 -5.61
C HIS A 43 -7.98 -2.35 -5.26
N THR A 44 -8.40 -2.27 -4.02
CA THR A 44 -9.59 -2.99 -3.52
C THR A 44 -10.38 -2.11 -2.55
N PRO A 45 -11.66 -2.45 -2.29
CA PRO A 45 -12.36 -1.95 -1.12
C PRO A 45 -11.66 -2.37 0.17
N VAL A 46 -11.69 -1.53 1.20
CA VAL A 46 -11.04 -1.81 2.50
C VAL A 46 -11.55 -3.09 3.19
N ASN A 47 -12.77 -3.52 2.87
CA ASN A 47 -13.38 -4.75 3.39
C ASN A 47 -13.02 -6.01 2.57
N SER A 48 -12.23 -5.86 1.52
CA SER A 48 -11.89 -6.93 0.56
C SER A 48 -10.41 -6.85 0.20
N ILE A 49 -9.58 -6.53 1.19
CA ILE A 49 -8.13 -6.62 1.07
C ILE A 49 -7.76 -8.11 0.98
N PRO A 50 -7.01 -8.54 -0.05
CA PRO A 50 -6.66 -9.93 -0.20
C PRO A 50 -5.56 -10.31 0.80
N ALA A 51 -5.58 -11.58 1.25
CA ALA A 51 -4.65 -12.07 2.29
C ALA A 51 -3.20 -12.20 1.81
N ASP A 52 -2.97 -12.15 0.49
CA ASP A 52 -1.64 -12.19 -0.14
C ASP A 52 -1.03 -10.78 -0.33
N ALA A 53 -1.61 -9.76 0.29
CA ALA A 53 -1.05 -8.41 0.27
C ALA A 53 0.19 -8.35 1.19
N ASP A 54 1.34 -7.94 0.63
CA ASP A 54 2.55 -7.67 1.41
C ASP A 54 2.45 -6.32 2.12
N VAL A 55 1.90 -5.32 1.40
CA VAL A 55 1.68 -3.97 1.91
C VAL A 55 0.31 -3.45 1.52
N VAL A 56 -0.39 -2.85 2.47
CA VAL A 56 -1.66 -2.15 2.25
C VAL A 56 -1.46 -0.65 2.41
N VAL A 57 -1.85 0.12 1.41
CA VAL A 57 -1.88 1.59 1.49
C VAL A 57 -3.33 2.04 1.61
N CYS A 58 -3.66 2.80 2.64
CA CYS A 58 -5.02 3.32 2.83
C CYS A 58 -5.02 4.70 3.48
N HIS A 59 -6.15 5.41 3.37
CA HIS A 59 -6.30 6.70 4.07
C HIS A 59 -6.25 6.49 5.58
N ALA A 60 -5.65 7.41 6.33
CA ALA A 60 -5.49 7.31 7.78
C ALA A 60 -6.82 7.05 8.54
N GLY A 61 -7.92 7.62 8.05
CA GLY A 61 -9.27 7.38 8.60
C GLY A 61 -9.83 5.96 8.37
N LEU A 62 -9.19 5.14 7.54
CA LEU A 62 -9.61 3.76 7.22
C LEU A 62 -8.71 2.69 7.84
N VAL A 63 -7.64 3.08 8.55
CA VAL A 63 -6.66 2.14 9.13
C VAL A 63 -7.30 1.09 10.02
N ALA A 64 -8.26 1.48 10.85
CA ALA A 64 -8.96 0.54 11.73
C ALA A 64 -9.72 -0.54 10.94
N ARG A 65 -10.34 -0.16 9.81
CA ARG A 65 -11.01 -1.12 8.92
C ARG A 65 -10.01 -1.98 8.17
N ALA A 66 -8.93 -1.38 7.66
CA ALA A 66 -7.87 -2.09 6.96
C ALA A 66 -7.22 -3.16 7.85
N ARG A 67 -6.95 -2.85 9.13
CA ARG A 67 -6.47 -3.82 10.14
C ARG A 67 -7.47 -4.93 10.42
N GLY A 68 -8.76 -4.65 10.34
CA GLY A 68 -9.80 -5.67 10.47
C GLY A 68 -9.76 -6.70 9.34
N SER A 69 -9.46 -6.26 8.11
CA SER A 69 -9.38 -7.14 6.94
C SER A 69 -8.03 -7.81 6.74
N ALA A 70 -6.94 -7.13 7.14
CA ALA A 70 -5.56 -7.59 6.99
C ALA A 70 -4.78 -7.31 8.30
N PRO A 71 -4.97 -8.13 9.34
CA PRO A 71 -4.41 -7.88 10.67
C PRO A 71 -2.88 -8.05 10.74
N ASP A 72 -2.32 -8.95 9.93
CA ASP A 72 -0.90 -9.32 9.96
C ASP A 72 -0.07 -8.62 8.85
N THR A 73 -0.70 -7.75 8.06
CA THR A 73 -0.07 -7.04 6.95
C THR A 73 0.46 -5.67 7.36
N VAL A 74 1.53 -5.20 6.71
CA VAL A 74 2.04 -3.84 6.90
C VAL A 74 1.06 -2.84 6.30
N ILE A 75 0.52 -1.94 7.12
CA ILE A 75 -0.44 -0.92 6.68
C ILE A 75 0.23 0.44 6.70
N VAL A 76 0.30 1.08 5.54
CA VAL A 76 0.84 2.41 5.34
C VAL A 76 -0.32 3.42 5.28
N PRO A 77 -0.56 4.18 6.37
CA PRO A 77 -1.56 5.24 6.36
C PRO A 77 -1.07 6.44 5.54
N VAL A 78 -1.94 6.96 4.68
CA VAL A 78 -1.74 8.21 3.95
C VAL A 78 -2.78 9.25 4.35
N GLN A 79 -2.39 10.53 4.37
CA GLN A 79 -3.30 11.65 4.56
C GLN A 79 -3.83 12.17 3.23
N VAL A 80 -2.99 12.13 2.19
CA VAL A 80 -3.37 12.52 0.82
C VAL A 80 -2.99 11.42 -0.17
N PHE A 81 -3.74 11.30 -1.25
CA PHE A 81 -3.44 10.24 -2.25
C PHE A 81 -2.34 10.63 -3.23
N ILE A 82 -2.00 11.92 -3.32
CA ILE A 82 -1.00 12.45 -4.24
C ILE A 82 -0.03 13.31 -3.43
N GLY A 83 1.26 13.00 -3.55
CA GLY A 83 2.33 13.76 -2.88
C GLY A 83 2.54 13.41 -1.41
N ASP A 84 1.90 12.35 -0.90
CA ASP A 84 2.08 11.96 0.49
C ASP A 84 3.50 11.40 0.75
N PRO A 85 4.19 11.86 1.80
CA PRO A 85 5.51 11.37 2.13
C PRO A 85 5.54 9.88 2.51
N ALA A 86 4.44 9.29 2.98
CA ALA A 86 4.34 7.86 3.26
C ALA A 86 4.40 7.03 1.97
N VAL A 87 3.74 7.46 0.89
CA VAL A 87 3.85 6.83 -0.43
C VAL A 87 5.28 6.90 -0.94
N THR A 88 5.93 8.06 -0.76
CA THR A 88 7.33 8.24 -1.18
C THR A 88 8.28 7.33 -0.41
N ARG A 89 8.05 7.14 0.90
CA ARG A 89 8.79 6.19 1.73
C ARG A 89 8.61 4.75 1.25
N LEU A 90 7.38 4.34 0.95
CA LEU A 90 7.08 3.03 0.38
C LEU A 90 7.87 2.77 -0.91
N VAL A 91 7.81 3.71 -1.86
CA VAL A 91 8.51 3.57 -3.15
C VAL A 91 10.02 3.48 -2.94
N LYS A 92 10.59 4.35 -2.08
CA LYS A 92 12.02 4.30 -1.75
C LYS A 92 12.42 3.00 -1.05
N ALA A 93 11.59 2.45 -0.19
CA ALA A 93 11.88 1.17 0.48
C ALA A 93 11.99 0.07 -0.57
N VAL A 94 11.03 -0.03 -1.50
CA VAL A 94 11.07 -0.99 -2.61
C VAL A 94 12.29 -0.79 -3.52
N GLU A 95 12.63 0.47 -3.85
CA GLU A 95 13.76 0.80 -4.72
C GLU A 95 15.13 0.47 -4.08
N SER A 96 15.27 0.70 -2.78
CA SER A 96 16.54 0.55 -2.05
C SER A 96 16.69 -0.78 -1.31
N GLY A 97 15.61 -1.57 -1.21
CA GLY A 97 15.55 -2.74 -0.33
C GLY A 97 15.53 -2.40 1.16
N GLY A 98 15.23 -1.14 1.52
CA GLY A 98 15.16 -0.67 2.90
C GLY A 98 13.95 -1.24 3.66
N GLU A 99 13.95 -1.09 4.98
CA GLU A 99 12.84 -1.57 5.82
C GLU A 99 11.64 -0.61 5.80
N LEU A 100 10.44 -1.19 5.85
CA LEU A 100 9.18 -0.48 5.89
C LEU A 100 8.38 -0.91 7.14
N ASP A 101 8.07 0.06 7.99
CA ASP A 101 7.26 -0.12 9.20
C ASP A 101 5.79 0.28 8.97
N GLY A 102 4.84 -0.44 9.60
CA GLY A 102 3.39 -0.14 9.59
C GLY A 102 2.63 -0.42 10.88
#